data_AF-A0A7J3NN15-F1
#
_entry.id   AF-A0A7J3NN15-F1
#
_cell.length_a   1.000
_cell.length_b   1.000
_cell.length_c   1.000
_cell.angle_alpha   90.00
_cell.angle_beta   90.00
_cell.angle_gamma   90.00
#
_symmetry.space_group_name_H-M   'P 1'
#
loop_
_entity.id
_entity.type
_entity.pdbx_description
1 polymer ?
#
loop_
_entity_poly.entity_id
_entity_poly.type
_entity_poly.pdbx_seq_one_letter_code
_entity_poly.pdbx_strand_id
1 'polypeptide(L)'
;MGKDMIEIEAIKFEQKGMPMYSGRMKARDLLKTWHVERWMDDTLGLTGYQRELFEKRCRDIAKYLLQCEVAIIPPILASLREGFEFEPVKGNFGVLKIPGKPGAITIIDGQHRVGGFKPLEEEEKATGISQPPSGL
;
A
#
# COMPACT_ATOMS: atom_id res chain seq x y z
N MET A 1 8.12 1.57 -24.67
CA MET A 1 8.38 1.20 -23.27
C MET A 1 7.07 0.67 -22.70
N GLY A 2 7.00 -0.62 -22.39
CA GLY A 2 5.79 -1.19 -21.78
C GLY A 2 5.51 -0.50 -20.44
N LYS A 3 4.25 -0.13 -20.18
CA LYS A 3 3.86 0.34 -18.85
C LYS A 3 3.93 -0.88 -17.93
N ASP A 4 4.89 -0.92 -17.01
CA ASP A 4 4.83 -1.89 -15.92
C ASP A 4 3.53 -1.63 -15.14
N MET A 5 2.63 -2.61 -15.15
CA MET A 5 1.36 -2.58 -14.42
C MET A 5 1.43 -3.57 -13.27
N ILE A 6 0.90 -3.17 -12.12
CA ILE A 6 0.65 -4.06 -10.99
C ILE A 6 -0.79 -4.54 -11.09
N GLU A 7 -0.96 -5.84 -11.10
CA GLU A 7 -2.26 -6.49 -11.21
C GLU A 7 -2.68 -7.04 -9.84
N ILE A 8 -3.91 -6.73 -9.44
CA ILE A 8 -4.49 -7.11 -8.16
C ILE A 8 -5.84 -7.75 -8.39
N GLU A 9 -6.05 -8.94 -7.84
CA GLU A 9 -7.38 -9.52 -7.71
C GLU A 9 -8.20 -8.65 -6.75
N ALA A 10 -9.31 -8.11 -7.23
CA ALA A 10 -10.12 -7.18 -6.48
C ALA A 10 -11.62 -7.42 -6.65
N ILE A 11 -12.35 -7.14 -5.58
CA ILE A 11 -13.81 -7.02 -5.56
C ILE A 11 -14.15 -5.55 -5.70
N LYS A 12 -14.85 -5.20 -6.77
CA LYS A 12 -15.44 -3.88 -6.98
C LYS A 12 -16.73 -3.76 -6.17
N PHE A 13 -16.91 -2.61 -5.53
CA PHE A 13 -18.15 -2.24 -4.86
C PHE A 13 -18.38 -0.74 -4.97
N GLU A 14 -19.55 -0.28 -4.54
CA GLU A 14 -19.87 1.14 -4.53
C GLU A 14 -20.18 1.58 -3.10
N GLN A 15 -19.66 2.74 -2.71
CA GLN A 15 -19.99 3.37 -1.45
C GLN A 15 -20.39 4.82 -1.71
N LYS A 16 -21.68 5.14 -1.51
CA LYS A 16 -22.24 6.49 -1.74
C LYS A 16 -21.91 7.04 -3.15
N GLY A 17 -22.04 6.22 -4.20
CA GLY A 17 -21.71 6.62 -5.57
C GLY A 17 -20.21 6.58 -5.92
N MET A 18 -19.32 6.27 -4.98
CA MET A 18 -17.89 6.15 -5.24
C MET A 18 -17.52 4.69 -5.54
N PRO A 19 -16.88 4.40 -6.70
CA PRO A 19 -16.36 3.07 -6.98
C PRO A 19 -15.17 2.76 -6.07
N MET A 20 -15.27 1.65 -5.36
CA MET A 20 -14.27 1.15 -4.43
C MET A 20 -13.79 -0.23 -4.86
N TYR A 21 -12.55 -0.57 -4.49
CA TYR A 21 -11.93 -1.85 -4.78
C TYR A 21 -11.32 -2.41 -3.50
N SER A 22 -11.62 -3.66 -3.19
CA SER A 22 -11.00 -4.40 -2.08
C SER A 22 -10.23 -5.58 -2.63
N GLY A 23 -8.95 -5.70 -2.29
CA GLY A 23 -8.07 -6.73 -2.81
C GLY A 23 -6.81 -6.86 -1.97
N ARG A 24 -5.89 -7.72 -2.42
CA ARG A 24 -4.60 -7.96 -1.76
C ARG A 24 -3.45 -7.48 -2.65
N MET A 25 -2.46 -6.82 -2.05
CA MET A 25 -1.26 -6.36 -2.74
C MET A 25 -0.03 -6.81 -1.97
N LYS A 26 1.06 -7.14 -2.66
CA LYS A 26 2.35 -7.38 -1.99
C LYS A 26 2.91 -6.07 -1.46
N ALA A 27 3.46 -6.08 -0.26
CA ALA A 27 4.06 -4.90 0.37
C ALA A 27 5.10 -4.22 -0.54
N ARG A 28 5.94 -5.01 -1.23
CA ARG A 28 6.93 -4.50 -2.20
C ARG A 28 6.33 -3.74 -3.39
N ASP A 29 5.16 -4.16 -3.87
CA ASP A 29 4.49 -3.51 -5.00
C ASP A 29 3.84 -2.20 -4.54
N LEU A 30 3.37 -2.19 -3.30
CA LEU A 30 2.93 -0.97 -2.64
C LEU A 30 4.10 -0.01 -2.43
N LEU A 31 5.26 -0.47 -1.94
CA LEU A 31 6.44 0.39 -1.73
C LEU A 31 6.99 1.01 -3.02
N LYS A 32 6.84 0.33 -4.18
CA LYS A 32 7.23 0.85 -5.49
C LYS A 32 6.28 1.92 -6.04
N THR A 33 4.99 1.82 -5.73
CA THR A 33 3.94 2.74 -6.23
C THR A 33 3.61 3.86 -5.26
N TRP A 34 3.84 3.61 -3.98
CA TRP A 34 3.61 4.54 -2.90
C TRP A 34 4.54 5.73 -3.05
N HIS A 35 3.96 6.90 -3.17
CA HIS A 35 4.66 8.15 -2.94
C HIS A 35 4.14 8.74 -1.63
N VAL A 36 5.03 8.95 -0.64
CA VAL A 36 4.72 9.89 0.45
C VAL A 36 4.85 11.26 -0.18
N GLU A 37 3.80 11.74 -0.86
CA GLU A 37 3.64 13.19 -0.94
C GLU A 37 3.49 13.65 0.51
N ARG A 38 4.56 14.23 1.06
CA ARG A 38 4.37 15.30 2.03
C ARG A 38 3.62 16.36 1.24
N TRP A 39 2.29 16.32 1.30
CA TRP A 39 1.44 17.33 0.71
C TRP A 39 1.72 18.63 1.48
N MET A 40 2.72 19.39 1.02
CA MET A 40 2.77 20.82 1.26
C MET A 40 2.05 21.43 0.07
N ASP A 41 0.81 21.84 0.29
CA ASP A 41 0.17 22.75 -0.64
C ASP A 41 0.77 24.13 -0.40
N ASP A 42 1.86 24.40 -1.12
CA ASP A 42 2.53 25.70 -1.12
C ASP A 42 1.62 26.80 -1.69
N THR A 43 0.58 26.43 -2.45
CA THR A 43 -0.40 27.33 -3.06
C THR A 43 -1.56 27.75 -2.15
N LEU A 44 -1.94 26.92 -1.16
CA LEU A 44 -2.97 27.26 -0.16
C LEU A 44 -2.40 27.64 1.22
N GLY A 45 -1.10 27.50 1.45
CA GLY A 45 -0.48 27.77 2.77
C GLY A 45 -1.02 26.85 3.88
N LEU A 46 -1.71 25.77 3.50
CA LEU A 46 -2.27 24.78 4.41
C LEU A 46 -1.24 23.67 4.55
N THR A 47 -0.60 23.63 5.71
CA THR A 47 0.17 22.45 6.14
C THR A 47 -0.76 21.25 6.09
N GLY A 48 -0.50 20.32 5.17
CA GLY A 48 -1.37 19.18 4.92
C GLY A 48 -1.71 18.44 6.21
N TYR A 49 -3.00 18.11 6.36
CA TYR A 49 -3.65 17.42 7.49
C TYR A 49 -3.09 16.00 7.79
N GLN A 50 -1.92 15.63 7.28
CA GLN A 50 -1.32 14.32 7.53
C GLN A 50 -0.53 14.34 8.84
N ARG A 51 -0.74 13.32 9.68
CA ARG A 51 0.01 13.18 10.94
C ARG A 51 1.48 12.96 10.63
N GLU A 52 2.36 13.44 11.50
CA GLU A 52 3.78 13.08 11.41
C GLU A 52 3.96 11.55 11.44
N LEU A 53 4.85 11.04 10.58
CA LEU A 53 5.27 9.65 10.59
C LEU A 53 6.18 9.44 11.80
N PHE A 54 5.64 8.89 12.88
CA PHE A 54 6.43 8.50 14.04
C PHE A 54 7.26 7.27 13.70
N GLU A 55 8.57 7.43 13.60
CA GLU A 55 9.48 6.32 13.31
C GLU A 55 9.35 5.17 14.30
N LYS A 56 9.13 5.49 15.59
CA LYS A 56 8.90 4.48 16.63
C LYS A 56 7.73 3.56 16.26
N ARG A 57 6.61 4.13 15.80
CA ARG A 57 5.44 3.34 15.38
C ARG A 57 5.72 2.47 14.15
N CYS A 58 6.52 2.97 13.22
CA CYS A 58 6.92 2.20 12.04
C CYS A 58 7.79 0.99 12.45
N ARG A 59 8.73 1.20 13.38
CA ARG A 59 9.56 0.12 13.96
C ARG A 59 8.76 -0.88 14.76
N ASP A 60 7.79 -0.42 15.57
CA ASP A 60 6.91 -1.31 16.33
C ASP A 60 6.07 -2.21 15.40
N ILE A 61 5.60 -1.67 14.27
CA ILE A 61 4.88 -2.44 13.24
C ILE A 61 5.81 -3.44 12.54
N ALA A 62 7.02 -3.03 12.17
CA ALA A 62 8.00 -3.94 11.57
C ALA A 62 8.33 -5.10 12.52
N LYS A 63 8.57 -4.79 13.80
CA LYS A 63 8.81 -5.79 14.84
C LYS A 63 7.62 -6.73 15.03
N TYR A 64 6.40 -6.20 15.03
CA TYR A 64 5.18 -7.01 15.11
C TYR A 64 5.09 -7.98 13.92
N LEU A 65 5.36 -7.52 12.70
CA LEU A 65 5.35 -8.34 11.50
C LEU A 65 6.40 -9.46 11.50
N LEU A 66 7.57 -9.23 12.11
CA LEU A 66 8.65 -10.22 12.18
C LEU A 66 8.45 -11.23 13.31
N GLN A 67 7.92 -10.79 14.46
CA GLN A 67 7.86 -11.61 15.68
C GLN A 67 6.51 -12.30 15.88
N CYS A 68 5.44 -11.76 15.29
CA CYS A 68 4.13 -12.37 15.38
C CYS A 68 3.95 -13.34 14.21
N GLU A 69 3.82 -14.61 14.55
CA GLU A 69 3.69 -15.68 13.57
C GLU A 69 2.44 -15.55 12.70
N VAL A 70 1.34 -15.11 13.30
CA VAL A 70 0.08 -14.79 12.63
C VAL A 70 -0.16 -13.29 12.72
N ALA A 71 0.71 -12.51 12.07
CA ALA A 71 0.57 -11.07 12.03
C ALA A 71 -0.63 -10.66 11.14
N ILE A 72 -1.65 -10.05 11.74
CA ILE A 72 -2.82 -9.53 11.03
C ILE A 72 -2.74 -8.00 11.00
N ILE A 73 -2.62 -7.43 9.82
CA ILE A 73 -2.62 -5.97 9.63
C ILE A 73 -3.98 -5.52 9.10
N PRO A 74 -4.62 -4.50 9.72
CA PRO A 74 -5.86 -3.96 9.22
C PRO A 74 -5.68 -3.37 7.80
N PRO A 75 -6.71 -3.36 6.94
CA PRO A 75 -6.62 -2.88 5.56
C PRO A 75 -6.15 -1.43 5.45
N ILE A 76 -5.38 -1.15 4.39
CA ILE A 76 -4.91 0.21 4.04
C ILE A 76 -5.96 0.86 3.15
N LEU A 77 -6.34 2.10 3.45
CA LEU A 77 -7.25 2.88 2.61
C LEU A 77 -6.45 3.79 1.70
N ALA A 78 -6.63 3.62 0.39
CA ALA A 78 -5.89 4.32 -0.63
C ALA A 78 -6.81 4.85 -1.73
N SER A 79 -6.36 5.90 -2.40
CA SER A 79 -6.92 6.43 -3.63
C SER A 79 -6.00 6.07 -4.79
N LEU A 80 -6.59 5.58 -5.88
CA LEU A 80 -5.90 5.33 -7.14
C LEU A 80 -5.89 6.61 -7.98
N ARG A 81 -4.75 6.91 -8.60
CA ARG A 81 -4.59 8.02 -9.56
C ARG A 81 -4.79 7.54 -10.99
N GLU A 82 -4.79 8.47 -11.94
CA GLU A 82 -5.07 8.20 -13.35
C GLU A 82 -4.26 7.05 -13.96
N GLY A 83 -4.90 6.32 -14.86
CA GLY A 83 -4.29 5.22 -15.62
C GLY A 83 -4.47 3.84 -15.00
N PHE A 84 -5.29 3.69 -13.95
CA PHE A 84 -5.76 2.38 -13.50
C PHE A 84 -6.90 1.87 -14.38
N GLU A 85 -7.00 0.55 -14.50
CA GLU A 85 -8.05 -0.13 -15.25
C GLU A 85 -8.60 -1.29 -14.43
N PHE A 86 -9.89 -1.58 -14.53
CA PHE A 86 -10.51 -2.75 -13.88
C PHE A 86 -11.12 -3.66 -14.93
N GLU A 87 -10.64 -4.89 -14.98
CA GLU A 87 -11.11 -5.94 -15.89
C GLU A 87 -12.00 -6.93 -15.12
N PRO A 88 -13.33 -6.89 -15.28
CA PRO A 88 -14.23 -7.81 -14.60
C PRO A 88 -14.01 -9.24 -15.10
N VAL A 89 -13.87 -10.18 -14.17
CA VAL A 89 -13.76 -11.62 -14.45
C VAL A 89 -15.10 -12.31 -14.21
N LYS A 90 -15.77 -12.01 -13.09
CA LYS A 90 -17.09 -12.57 -12.76
C LYS A 90 -17.85 -11.65 -11.81
N GLY A 91 -19.01 -11.15 -12.24
CA GLY A 91 -19.81 -10.23 -11.43
C GLY A 91 -19.00 -8.99 -11.06
N ASN A 92 -18.82 -8.75 -9.77
CA ASN A 92 -18.02 -7.64 -9.26
C ASN A 92 -16.56 -8.03 -8.93
N PHE A 93 -16.15 -9.27 -9.17
CA PHE A 93 -14.77 -9.74 -9.02
C PHE A 93 -14.01 -9.58 -10.33
N GLY A 94 -12.75 -9.11 -10.26
CA GLY A 94 -11.91 -8.90 -11.43
C GLY A 94 -10.46 -8.56 -11.10
N VAL A 95 -9.73 -8.12 -12.12
CA VAL A 95 -8.33 -7.71 -12.02
C VAL A 95 -8.25 -6.19 -12.09
N LEU A 96 -7.73 -5.57 -11.04
CA LEU A 96 -7.40 -4.15 -10.98
C LEU A 96 -5.94 -3.96 -11.41
N LYS A 97 -5.73 -3.28 -12.54
CA LYS A 97 -4.43 -2.93 -13.10
C LYS A 97 -4.07 -1.51 -12.68
N ILE A 98 -2.93 -1.35 -12.02
CA ILE A 98 -2.46 -0.06 -11.49
C ILE A 98 -1.08 0.23 -12.11
N PRO A 99 -0.82 1.45 -12.60
CA PRO A 99 0.51 1.82 -13.06
C PRO A 99 1.59 1.59 -11.98
N GLY A 100 2.64 0.85 -12.31
CA GLY A 100 3.78 0.57 -11.44
C GLY A 100 4.75 1.74 -11.30
N LYS A 101 4.23 2.96 -11.19
CA LYS A 101 5.02 4.20 -11.08
C LYS A 101 4.76 4.90 -9.74
N PRO A 102 5.73 5.66 -9.21
CA PRO A 102 5.50 6.50 -8.04
C PRO A 102 4.29 7.42 -8.22
N GLY A 103 3.47 7.53 -7.19
CA GLY A 103 2.29 8.41 -7.17
C GLY A 103 1.04 7.80 -7.80
N ALA A 104 1.09 6.55 -8.29
CA ALA A 104 -0.12 5.85 -8.77
C ALA A 104 -1.12 5.55 -7.63
N ILE A 105 -0.62 5.45 -6.39
CA ILE A 105 -1.41 5.20 -5.18
C ILE A 105 -1.11 6.31 -4.16
N THR A 106 -2.16 6.97 -3.68
CA THR A 106 -2.09 7.95 -2.58
C THR A 106 -2.84 7.44 -1.38
N ILE A 107 -2.30 7.67 -0.19
CA ILE A 107 -2.73 6.91 0.98
C ILE A 107 -3.47 7.82 1.92
N ILE A 108 -4.68 7.41 2.23
CA ILE A 108 -5.64 8.17 3.01
C ILE A 108 -5.53 7.73 4.47
N ASP A 109 -5.43 6.42 4.72
CA ASP A 109 -5.20 5.85 6.05
C ASP A 109 -4.23 4.66 5.99
N GLY A 110 -3.41 4.52 7.04
CA GLY A 110 -2.41 3.45 7.15
C GLY A 110 -0.97 3.86 6.85
N GLN A 111 -0.66 5.16 6.91
CA GLN A 111 0.71 5.69 6.73
C GLN A 111 1.77 5.00 7.61
N HIS A 112 1.53 4.77 8.90
CA HIS A 112 2.51 4.10 9.77
C HIS A 112 2.65 2.61 9.43
N ARG A 113 1.57 1.97 8.95
CA ARG A 113 1.58 0.56 8.52
C ARG A 113 2.49 0.37 7.31
N VAL A 114 2.38 1.25 6.33
CA VAL A 114 3.27 1.19 5.17
C VAL A 114 4.67 1.67 5.47
N GLY A 115 4.83 2.65 6.36
CA GLY A 115 6.13 3.02 6.90
C GLY A 115 6.86 1.84 7.55
N GLY A 116 6.13 0.92 8.19
CA GLY A 116 6.67 -0.32 8.77
C GLY A 116 7.16 -1.35 7.75
N PHE A 117 6.82 -1.23 6.46
CA PHE A 117 7.32 -2.14 5.43
C PHE A 117 8.72 -1.78 4.93
N LYS A 118 9.17 -0.52 5.07
CA LYS A 118 10.49 -0.10 4.60
C LYS A 118 11.65 -0.82 5.30
N PRO A 119 11.69 -0.89 6.66
CA PRO A 119 12.74 -1.61 7.35
C PRO A 119 12.77 -3.11 6.98
N LEU A 120 11.60 -3.69 6.71
CA LEU A 120 11.50 -5.10 6.29
C LEU A 120 12.12 -5.33 4.91
N GLU A 121 11.88 -4.42 3.96
CA GLU A 121 12.51 -4.52 2.64
C GLU A 121 14.04 -4.36 2.72
N GLU A 122 14.54 -3.49 3.61
CA GLU A 122 15.98 -3.31 3.86
C GLU A 122 16.60 -4.56 4.51
N GLU A 123 15.91 -5.16 5.48
CA GLU A 123 16.35 -6.39 6.16
C GLU A 123 16.31 -7.61 5.24
N GLU A 124 15.28 -7.77 4.40
CA GLU A 124 15.22 -8.82 3.36
C GLU A 124 16.38 -8.67 2.37
N LYS A 125 16.70 -7.45 1.93
CA LYS A 125 17.83 -7.19 1.01
C LYS A 125 19.19 -7.47 1.67
N ALA A 126 19.32 -7.22 2.98
CA ALA A 126 20.57 -7.43 3.71
C ALA A 126 20.80 -8.91 4.05
N THR A 127 19.73 -9.68 4.32
CA THR A 127 19.82 -11.07 4.80
C THR A 127 19.58 -12.11 3.70
N GLY A 128 18.90 -11.74 2.60
CA GLY A 128 18.52 -12.65 1.52
C GLY A 128 17.44 -13.67 1.88
N ILE A 129 16.82 -13.56 3.07
CA ILE A 129 15.81 -14.51 3.56
C ILE A 129 14.42 -13.91 3.37
N SER A 130 13.57 -14.59 2.60
CA SER A 130 12.21 -14.15 2.25
C SER A 130 11.10 -14.86 3.03
N GLN A 131 11.35 -15.36 4.24
CA GLN A 131 10.37 -16.18 4.97
C GLN A 131 10.03 -15.60 6.35
N PRO A 132 8.74 -15.59 6.74
CA PRO A 132 8.39 -15.42 8.15
C PRO A 132 9.02 -16.57 8.95
N PRO A 133 9.45 -16.33 10.20
CA PRO A 133 10.05 -17.37 11.03
C PRO A 133 9.09 -18.56 11.14
N SER A 134 9.62 -19.74 10.83
CA SER A 134 8.91 -21.02 10.88
C SER A 134 8.37 -21.27 12.29
N GLY A 135 7.04 -21.34 12.44
CA GLY A 135 6.40 -21.45 13.75
C GLY A 135 5.08 -22.23 13.88
N LEU A 136 4.42 -22.71 12.80
CA LEU A 136 3.09 -23.41 12.74
C LEU A 136 1.79 -22.57 12.84
#